data_AF-A0A1G0E2R4-F1
#
_entry.id   AF-A0A1G0E2R4-F1
#
_cell.length_a   1.000
_cell.length_b   1.000
_cell.length_c   1.000
_cell.angle_alpha   90.00
_cell.angle_beta   90.00
_cell.angle_gamma   90.00
#
_symmetry.space_group_name_H-M   'P 1'
#
loop_
_entity.id
_entity.type
_entity.pdbx_description
1 polymer ?
#
loop_
_entity_poly.entity_id
_entity_poly.type
_entity_poly.pdbx_seq_one_letter_code
_entity_poly.pdbx_strand_id
1 'polypeptide(L)' 'MEQRINFYQIFRINADGSIEPLRIVRIGGVQMAPGVKFGRGVSFGGIDLSQFIGRDFSVEDQQGVLVIKGIF' A
#
# COMPACT_ATOMS: atom_id res chain seq x y z
N MET A 1 2.29 17.02 -4.11
CA MET A 1 3.70 17.01 -3.67
C MET A 1 4.06 15.59 -3.32
N GLU A 2 5.22 15.12 -3.76
CA GLU A 2 5.69 13.76 -3.46
C GLU A 2 6.28 13.69 -2.04
N GLN A 3 5.97 12.61 -1.33
CA GLN A 3 6.37 12.39 0.06
C GLN A 3 6.89 10.97 0.25
N ARG A 4 7.83 10.80 1.19
CA ARG A 4 8.29 9.47 1.63
C ARG A 4 7.51 9.04 2.85
N ILE A 5 6.84 7.90 2.77
CA ILE A 5 5.98 7.37 3.83
C ILE A 5 6.30 5.89 4.06
N ASN A 6 6.43 5.49 5.32
CA ASN A 6 6.69 4.09 5.67
C ASN A 6 5.46 3.20 5.42
N PHE A 7 5.69 1.94 5.05
CA PHE A 7 4.67 0.91 4.89
C PHE A 7 3.60 0.94 6.00
N TYR A 8 4.03 1.01 7.27
CA TYR A 8 3.12 0.93 8.42
C TYR A 8 2.25 2.18 8.62
N GLN A 9 2.51 3.27 7.90
CA GLN A 9 1.63 4.44 7.88
C GLN A 9 0.50 4.31 6.85
N ILE A 10 0.61 3.36 5.92
CA ILE A 10 -0.34 3.16 4.82
C ILE A 10 -1.10 1.84 5.00
N PHE A 11 -0.44 0.84 5.57
CA PHE A 11 -0.96 -0.51 5.74
C PHE A 11 -0.80 -0.99 7.18
N ARG A 12 -1.70 -1.87 7.60
CA ARG A 12 -1.53 -2.71 8.79
C ARG A 12 -1.39 -4.17 8.40
N ILE A 13 -0.78 -4.94 9.29
CA ILE A 13 -0.76 -6.41 9.23
C ILE A 13 -1.71 -6.90 10.33
N ASN A 14 -2.72 -7.66 9.93
CA ASN A 14 -3.70 -8.25 10.83
C ASN A 14 -3.10 -9.49 11.53
N ALA A 15 -3.76 -9.96 12.59
CA ALA A 15 -3.30 -11.12 13.37
C ALA A 15 -3.17 -12.41 12.54
N ASP A 16 -3.97 -12.54 11.47
CA ASP A 16 -3.91 -13.65 10.51
C ASP A 16 -2.79 -13.51 9.45
N GLY A 17 -1.99 -12.44 9.54
CA GLY A 17 -0.93 -12.13 8.59
C GLY A 17 -1.39 -11.46 7.30
N SER A 18 -2.69 -11.18 7.15
CA SER A 18 -3.20 -10.40 6.01
C SER A 18 -2.81 -8.92 6.12
N ILE A 19 -2.59 -8.29 4.98
CA ILE A 19 -2.32 -6.86 4.85
C ILE A 19 -3.63 -6.14 4.52
N GLU A 20 -3.82 -4.98 5.13
CA GLU A 20 -4.99 -4.13 4.91
C GLU A 20 -4.57 -2.65 4.83
N PRO A 21 -5.09 -1.88 3.86
CA PRO A 21 -4.81 -0.45 3.77
C PRO A 21 -5.58 0.34 4.85
N LEU A 22 -4.92 1.33 5.44
CA LEU A 22 -5.48 2.24 6.44
C LEU A 22 -6.24 3.42 5.82
N ARG A 23 -6.00 3.69 4.54
CA ARG A 23 -6.64 4.73 3.73
C ARG A 23 -6.75 4.30 2.27
N ILE A 24 -7.47 5.06 1.45
CA ILE A 24 -7.55 4.77 0.02
C ILE A 24 -6.16 4.94 -0.60
N VAL A 25 -5.66 3.87 -1.23
CA VAL A 25 -4.34 3.81 -1.84
C VAL A 25 -4.43 3.25 -3.24
N ARG A 26 -3.60 3.74 -4.15
CA ARG A 26 -3.48 3.27 -5.53
C ARG A 26 -2.05 2.84 -5.82
N ILE A 27 -1.89 1.63 -6.35
CA ILE A 27 -0.59 1.07 -6.73
C ILE A 27 -0.76 0.18 -7.97
N GLY A 28 0.16 0.30 -8.93
CA GLY A 28 0.09 -0.50 -10.17
C GLY A 28 -1.22 -0.31 -10.94
N GLY A 29 -1.85 0.87 -10.85
CA GLY A 29 -3.15 1.15 -11.46
C GLY A 29 -4.37 0.61 -10.69
N VAL A 30 -4.18 -0.19 -9.64
CA VAL A 30 -5.27 -0.74 -8.82
C VAL A 30 -5.48 0.12 -7.59
N GLN A 31 -6.74 0.44 -7.28
CA GLN A 31 -7.13 1.18 -6.09
C GLN A 31 -7.73 0.24 -5.05
N MET A 32 -7.30 0.39 -3.80
CA MET A 32 -7.79 -0.37 -2.65
C MET A 32 -8.14 0.59 -1.51
N ALA A 33 -9.14 0.21 -0.72
CA ALA A 33 -9.70 1.01 0.37
C ALA A 33 -9.71 0.20 1.68
N PRO A 34 -9.84 0.86 2.84
CA PRO A 34 -9.97 0.17 4.13
C PRO A 34 -11.05 -0.91 4.10
N GLY A 35 -10.77 -2.06 4.72
CA GLY A 35 -11.60 -3.27 4.66
C GLY A 35 -11.15 -4.30 3.62
N VAL A 36 -10.34 -3.93 2.62
CA VAL A 36 -9.73 -4.91 1.70
C VAL A 36 -8.58 -5.64 2.39
N LYS A 37 -8.65 -6.97 2.45
CA LYS A 37 -7.61 -7.82 3.05
C LYS A 37 -6.98 -8.73 2.00
N PHE A 38 -5.66 -8.83 2.01
CA PHE A 38 -4.93 -9.68 1.09
C PHE A 38 -3.73 -10.36 1.76
N GLY A 39 -3.44 -11.58 1.34
CA GLY A 39 -2.32 -12.36 1.87
C GLY A 39 -1.02 -12.11 1.11
N ARG A 40 0.03 -12.80 1.55
CA ARG A 40 1.31 -12.89 0.84
C ARG A 40 1.12 -13.50 -0.55
N GLY A 41 1.85 -13.00 -1.54
CA GLY A 41 1.78 -13.47 -2.93
C GLY A 41 0.62 -12.90 -3.76
N VAL A 42 -0.29 -12.12 -3.16
CA VAL A 42 -1.30 -11.36 -3.92
C VAL A 42 -0.63 -10.17 -4.60
N SER A 43 -0.84 -10.04 -5.91
CA SER A 43 -0.22 -9.02 -6.73
C SER A 43 -1.24 -7.99 -7.23
N PHE A 44 -0.91 -6.71 -7.09
CA PHE A 44 -1.70 -5.58 -7.60
C PHE A 44 -0.90 -4.87 -8.69
N GLY A 45 -1.32 -5.02 -9.95
CA GLY A 45 -0.58 -4.47 -11.09
C GLY A 45 0.86 -4.99 -11.19
N GLY A 46 1.08 -6.26 -10.83
CA GLY A 46 2.41 -6.87 -10.82
C GLY A 46 3.20 -6.66 -9.53
N ILE A 47 2.66 -5.95 -8.54
CA ILE A 47 3.35 -5.61 -7.29
C ILE A 47 2.78 -6.42 -6.12
N ASP A 48 3.63 -7.23 -5.49
CA ASP A 48 3.32 -7.93 -4.23
C ASP A 48 3.81 -7.09 -3.04
N LEU A 49 2.87 -6.42 -2.37
CA LEU A 49 3.14 -5.52 -1.24
C LEU A 49 3.77 -6.25 -0.04
N SER A 50 3.60 -7.57 0.07
CA SER A 50 4.18 -8.32 1.19
C SER A 50 5.71 -8.39 1.15
N GLN A 51 6.31 -8.17 -0.01
CA GLN A 51 7.77 -8.12 -0.20
C GLN A 51 8.38 -6.79 0.28
N PHE A 52 7.54 -5.80 0.60
CA PHE A 52 7.95 -4.45 0.94
C PHE A 52 7.48 -4.02 2.34
N ILE A 53 7.12 -5.00 3.19
CA ILE A 53 6.76 -4.74 4.59
C ILE A 53 7.90 -3.99 5.29
N GLY A 54 7.55 -2.88 5.94
CA GLY A 54 8.49 -2.03 6.67
C GLY A 54 9.36 -1.11 5.81
N ARG A 55 9.30 -1.21 4.47
CA ARG A 55 10.00 -0.29 3.56
C ARG A 55 9.28 1.03 3.44
N ASP A 56 9.95 2.00 2.83
CA ASP A 56 9.36 3.30 2.53
C ASP A 56 8.86 3.36 1.09
N PHE A 57 7.78 4.11 0.90
CA PHE A 57 7.18 4.38 -0.39
C PHE A 57 7.27 5.85 -0.74
N SER A 58 7.52 6.12 -2.02
CA SER A 58 7.27 7.44 -2.59
C SER A 58 5.79 7.53 -2.94
N VAL A 59 5.11 8.53 -2.39
CA VAL A 59 3.66 8.67 -2.53
C VAL A 59 3.26 10.09 -2.90
N GLU A 60 2.11 10.20 -3.55
CA GLU A 60 1.48 11.47 -3.87
C GLU A 60 0.00 11.41 -3.48
N ASP A 61 -0.49 12.41 -2.74
CA ASP A 61 -1.93 12.54 -2.50
C ASP A 61 -2.60 13.18 -3.71
N GLN A 62 -3.56 12.45 -4.29
CA GLN A 62 -4.39 12.91 -5.40
C GLN A 62 -5.85 12.85 -4.98
N GLN A 63 -6.39 13.99 -4.54
CA GLN A 63 -7.79 14.13 -4.13
C GLN A 63 -8.21 13.10 -3.06
N GLY A 64 -7.34 12.85 -2.07
CA GLY A 64 -7.59 11.89 -0.98
C GLY A 64 -7.17 10.45 -1.28
N VAL A 65 -6.78 10.14 -2.52
CA VAL A 65 -6.18 8.86 -2.90
C VAL A 65 -4.66 8.96 -2.76
N LEU A 66 -4.08 8.10 -1.93
CA LEU A 66 -2.63 8.02 -1.81
C LEU A 66 -2.07 7.16 -2.96
N VAL A 67 -1.41 7.78 -3.93
CA VAL A 67 -0.84 7.08 -5.09
C VAL A 67 0.60 6.71 -4.81
N ILE A 68 0.92 5.41 -4.78
CA ILE A 68 2.28 4.90 -4.63
C ILE A 68 3.00 4.98 -5.99
N LYS A 69 4.09 5.73 -6.04
CA LYS A 69 4.91 6.00 -7.23
C LYS A 69 6.21 5.20 -7.26
N GLY A 70 6.76 4.88 -6.08
CA GLY A 70 8.04 4.20 -5.95
C GLY A 70 8.21 3.50 -4.59
N ILE A 71 9.21 2.63 -4.50
CA ILE A 71 9.53 1.81 -3.33
C ILE A 71 11.04 1.91 -3.07
N PHE A 72 11.42 2.19 -1.81
CA PHE A 72 12.81 2.42 -1.37
C PHE A 72 13.31 1.42 -0.35
#